data_AF-A0A8T4V9D3-F1
#
_entry.id   AF-A0A8T4V9D3-F1
#
_cell.length_a   1.000
_cell.length_b   1.000
_cell.length_c   1.000
_cell.angle_alpha   90.00
_cell.angle_beta   90.00
_cell.angle_gamma   90.00
#
_symmetry.space_group_name_H-M   'P 1'
#
loop_
_entity.id
_entity.type
_entity.pdbx_description
1 polymer ?
#
loop_
_entity_poly.entity_id
_entity_poly.type
_entity_poly.pdbx_seq_one_letter_code
_entity_poly.pdbx_strand_id
1 'polypeptide(L)' 'MLHDFVNNTTEYLEEYYQRNQCESGFSEDKKRTSWRLGQKREDRLETANICTSLWHNLYWLG' A
#
# COMPACT_ATOMS: atom_id res chain seq x y z
N MET A 1 22.64 14.21 -2.05
CA MET A 1 21.45 15.11 -2.20
C MET A 1 21.84 16.57 -2.24
N LEU A 2 22.14 17.24 -1.12
CA LEU A 2 22.41 18.71 -1.17
C LEU A 2 23.74 19.05 -1.85
N HIS A 3 24.78 18.24 -1.60
CA HIS A 3 26.07 18.35 -2.27
C HIS A 3 25.94 18.17 -3.79
N ASP A 4 25.19 17.16 -4.23
CA ASP A 4 25.02 16.85 -5.66
C ASP A 4 24.11 17.87 -6.35
N PHE A 5 23.12 18.40 -5.64
CA PHE A 5 22.32 19.53 -6.11
C PHE A 5 23.16 20.80 -6.33
N VAL A 6 24.12 21.08 -5.45
CA VAL A 6 24.98 22.27 -5.53
C VAL A 6 26.06 22.11 -6.60
N ASN A 7 26.65 20.92 -6.71
CA ASN A 7 27.80 20.70 -7.59
C ASN A 7 27.41 20.21 -8.99
N ASN A 8 26.30 19.47 -9.13
CA ASN A 8 25.81 18.86 -10.38
C ASN A 8 24.29 19.07 -10.52
N THR A 9 23.86 20.33 -10.51
CA THR A 9 22.45 20.72 -10.41
C THR A 9 21.56 20.15 -11.52
N THR A 10 22.03 20.11 -12.76
CA THR A 10 21.24 19.68 -13.92
C THR A 10 20.94 18.19 -13.88
N GLU A 11 21.97 17.35 -13.72
CA GLU A 11 21.83 15.89 -13.63
C GLU A 11 20.98 15.49 -12.43
N TYR A 12 21.21 16.14 -11.28
CA TYR A 12 20.43 15.90 -10.07
C TYR A 12 18.94 16.21 -10.28
N LEU A 13 18.61 17.31 -10.97
CA LEU A 13 17.23 17.67 -11.25
C LEU A 13 16.57 16.71 -12.24
N GLU A 14 17.29 16.26 -13.27
CA GLU A 14 16.78 15.26 -14.22
C GLU A 14 16.41 13.95 -13.52
N GLU A 15 17.30 13.41 -12.70
CA GLU A 15 17.03 12.19 -11.93
C GLU A 15 15.88 12.40 -10.95
N TYR A 16 15.85 13.56 -10.27
CA TYR A 16 14.77 13.90 -9.36
C TYR A 16 13.40 13.92 -10.06
N TYR A 17 13.30 14.54 -11.24
CA TYR A 17 12.05 14.59 -12.00
C TYR A 17 11.60 13.19 -12.45
N GLN A 18 12.53 12.35 -12.91
CA GLN A 18 12.22 10.96 -13.31
C GLN A 18 11.68 10.16 -12.12
N ARG A 19 12.34 10.24 -10.96
CA ARG A 19 11.89 9.54 -9.75
C ARG A 19 10.54 10.05 -9.26
N ASN A 20 10.33 11.37 -9.25
CA ASN A 20 9.07 11.98 -8.84
C ASN A 20 7.89 11.54 -9.73
N GLN A 21 8.11 11.38 -11.04
CA GLN A 21 7.10 10.86 -11.97
C GLN A 21 6.76 9.39 -11.66
N CYS A 22 7.76 8.55 -11.41
CA CYS A 22 7.53 7.16 -11.00
C CYS A 22 6.75 7.07 -9.70
N GLU A 23 7.15 7.81 -8.66
CA GLU A 23 6.48 7.82 -7.36
C GLU A 23 5.03 8.32 -7.46
N SER A 24 4.79 9.35 -8.28
CA SER A 24 3.44 9.85 -8.57
C SER A 24 2.59 8.80 -9.29
N GLY A 25 3.15 8.10 -10.28
CA GLY A 25 2.47 7.02 -11.01
C GLY A 25 2.06 5.87 -10.09
N PHE A 26 2.96 5.42 -9.21
CA PHE A 26 2.65 4.39 -8.21
C PHE A 26 1.60 4.85 -7.20
N SER A 27 1.62 6.11 -6.79
CA SER A 27 0.60 6.68 -5.88
C SER A 27 -0.78 6.70 -6.53
N GLU A 28 -0.87 7.11 -7.79
CA GLU A 28 -2.12 7.12 -8.55
C GLU A 28 -2.66 5.71 -8.82
N ASP A 29 -1.80 4.74 -9.15
CA ASP A 29 -2.21 3.34 -9.28
C ASP A 29 -2.73 2.79 -7.94
N LYS A 30 -2.06 3.06 -6.82
CA LYS A 30 -2.57 2.68 -5.50
C LYS A 30 -3.93 3.32 -5.21
N LYS A 31 -4.12 4.61 -5.48
CA LYS A 31 -5.43 5.28 -5.32
C LYS A 31 -6.53 4.65 -6.16
N ARG A 32 -6.23 4.33 -7.42
CA ARG A 32 -7.20 3.76 -8.38
C ARG A 32 -7.52 2.30 -8.08
N THR A 33 -6.51 1.53 -7.71
CA THR A 33 -6.55 0.07 -7.70
C THR A 33 -6.58 -0.48 -6.27
N SER A 34 -5.71 -0.02 -5.37
CA SER A 34 -5.66 -0.53 -3.98
C SER A 34 -6.86 -0.13 -3.13
N TRP A 35 -7.43 1.07 -3.29
CA TRP A 35 -8.66 1.45 -2.56
C TRP A 35 -9.90 0.67 -3.01
N ARG A 36 -9.88 0.12 -4.24
CA ARG A 36 -10.94 -0.76 -4.77
C ARG A 36 -10.71 -2.23 -4.44
N LEU A 37 -9.46 -2.71 -4.49
CA LEU A 37 -9.08 -4.06 -4.06
C LEU A 37 -9.16 -4.28 -2.55
N GLY A 38 -9.07 -3.20 -1.76
CA GLY A 38 -9.27 -3.19 -0.31
C GLY A 38 -10.73 -3.30 0.12
N GLN A 39 -11.70 -3.41 -0.81
CA GLN A 39 -13.06 -3.81 -0.46
C GLN A 39 -13.00 -5.25 0.05
N LYS A 40 -12.90 -5.35 1.37
CA LYS A 40 -13.26 -6.50 2.18
C LYS A 40 -14.68 -6.89 1.79
N ARG A 41 -14.76 -7.71 0.75
CA ARG A 41 -15.94 -8.42 0.31
C ARG A 41 -16.66 -8.94 1.55
N GLU A 42 -17.91 -8.53 1.77
CA GLU A 42 -18.62 -8.79 3.04
C GLU A 42 -18.66 -10.29 3.36
N ASP A 43 -18.77 -11.12 2.33
CA ASP A 43 -18.65 -12.58 2.37
C ASP A 43 -17.36 -13.06 3.04
N ARG A 44 -16.23 -12.41 2.76
CA ARG A 44 -14.92 -12.76 3.35
C ARG A 44 -14.79 -12.27 4.79
N LEU A 45 -15.44 -11.16 5.14
CA LEU A 45 -15.46 -10.65 6.52
C LEU A 45 -16.30 -11.56 7.41
N GLU A 46 -17.48 -11.94 6.95
CA GLU A 46 -18.38 -12.84 7.65
C GLU A 46 -17.70 -14.21 7.86
N THR A 47 -17.09 -14.76 6.81
CA THR A 47 -16.33 -16.02 6.90
C THR A 47 -15.20 -15.93 7.93
N ALA A 48 -14.43 -14.83 7.93
CA ALA A 48 -13.36 -14.63 8.91
C ALA A 48 -13.90 -14.54 10.35
N ASN A 49 -14.99 -13.79 10.57
CA ASN A 49 -15.62 -13.64 11.88
C ASN A 49 -16.20 -14.96 12.41
N ILE A 50 -16.82 -15.76 11.54
CA ILE A 50 -17.33 -17.10 11.89
C ILE A 50 -16.17 -18.01 12.29
N CYS A 51 -15.10 -18.07 11.49
CA CYS A 51 -13.92 -18.85 11.82
C CYS A 51 -13.35 -18.44 13.18
N THR A 52 -13.13 -17.15 13.42
CA THR A 52 -12.65 -16.64 14.71
C THR A 52 -13.56 -17.04 15.87
N SER A 53 -14.87 -16.91 15.71
CA SER A 53 -15.85 -17.29 16.74
C SER A 53 -15.85 -18.79 17.04
N LEU A 54 -15.77 -19.63 15.99
CA LEU A 54 -15.65 -21.09 16.13
C LEU A 54 -14.38 -21.47 16.88
N TRP A 55 -13.24 -20.88 16.51
CA TRP A 55 -11.98 -21.12 17.20
C TRP A 55 -12.05 -20.74 18.68
N HIS A 56 -12.60 -19.58 19.02
CA HIS A 56 -12.79 -19.17 20.42
C HIS A 56 -13.67 -20.14 21.20
N ASN A 57 -14.78 -20.58 20.62
CA ASN A 57 -15.70 -21.52 21.28
C ASN A 57 -15.06 -22.90 21.49
N LEU A 58 -14.29 -23.39 20.52
CA LEU A 58 -13.56 -24.65 20.65
C LEU A 58 -12.49 -24.56 21.74
N TYR A 59 -11.77 -23.44 21.84
CA TYR A 59 -10.81 -23.20 22.91
C TYR A 59 -11.44 -23.05 24.30
N TRP A 60 -12.70 -22.62 24.38
CA TRP A 60 -13.44 -22.51 25.64
C TRP A 60 -14.08 -23.83 26.11
N LEU A 61 -14.23 -24.81 25.22
CA LEU A 61 -14.81 -26.13 25.54
C LEU A 61 -13.76 -27.16 25.99
N GLY A 62 -12.46 -26.84 25.92
CA GLY A 62 -11.36 -27.66 26.46
C GLY A 62 -10.93 -27.18 27.83
#